data_AF-G9K5U7-F1
#
_entry.id   AF-G9K5U7-F1
#
_cell.length_a   1.000
_cell.length_b   1.000
_cell.length_c   1.000
_cell.angle_alpha   90.00
_cell.angle_beta   90.00
_cell.angle_gamma   90.00
#
_symmetry.space_group_name_H-M   'P 1'
#
loop_
_entity.id
_entity.type
_entity.pdbx_description
1 polymer ?
#
loop_
_entity_poly.entity_id
_entity_poly.type
_entity_poly.pdbx_seq_one_letter_code
_entity_poly.pdbx_strand_id
1 'polypeptide(L)'
;QLHTVGLIVQYEGLLSTYSDEIGMLEDMAVGISDLKKVAFKIIEAKSNDVLPVITGRREHYVVEVKLPARMFEALPLQIKEGQLLHVYPVLFNVGINEQQTLAERFGDVSLQESINQENFELLKEYYTAFMEKMPPDYTSHFQEQNDLKGLLENLHQNIQAKKRKNVEIMWLAATICRKLNGIRFTCCKSAKDRTSMSVTLEQCSILRDEHQLHKDFFIRALDCMRREGCRIENVLKNVKCRKYAFNMLQLMAFPKYYRPPEGTYGKADT
;
A
#
# COMPACT_ATOMS: atom_id res chain seq x y z
N GLN A 1 17.28 -11.15 2.93
CA GLN A 1 16.09 -10.43 3.43
C GLN A 1 14.91 -11.36 3.64
N LEU A 2 14.26 -11.91 2.61
CA LEU A 2 13.01 -12.71 2.76
C LEU A 2 13.09 -13.83 3.82
N HIS A 3 14.09 -14.72 3.73
CA HIS A 3 14.27 -15.82 4.68
C HIS A 3 14.96 -15.40 5.99
N THR A 4 15.45 -14.16 6.09
CA THR A 4 16.26 -13.68 7.22
C THR A 4 15.44 -12.80 8.17
N VAL A 5 14.68 -11.87 7.59
CA VAL A 5 13.90 -10.85 8.28
C VAL A 5 12.40 -11.03 8.04
N GLY A 6 12.02 -11.59 6.88
CA GLY A 6 10.64 -11.61 6.41
C GLY A 6 10.33 -10.47 5.44
N LEU A 7 9.08 -10.43 4.99
CA LEU A 7 8.58 -9.50 3.97
C LEU A 7 7.69 -8.44 4.61
N ILE A 8 8.06 -7.17 4.50
CA ILE A 8 7.14 -6.09 4.88
C ILE A 8 6.07 -5.87 3.81
N VAL A 9 4.83 -5.72 4.26
CA VAL A 9 3.67 -5.50 3.40
C VAL A 9 2.93 -4.26 3.89
N GLN A 10 2.98 -3.17 3.12
CA GLN A 10 2.31 -1.92 3.45
C GLN A 10 0.94 -1.84 2.78
N TYR A 11 -0.10 -1.67 3.58
CA TYR A 11 -1.46 -1.41 3.15
C TYR A 11 -1.76 0.08 3.30
N GLU A 12 -2.09 0.72 2.19
CA GLU A 12 -2.57 2.10 2.15
C GLU A 12 -4.10 2.10 2.19
N GLY A 13 -4.66 2.69 3.24
CA GLY A 13 -6.10 2.88 3.41
C GLY A 13 -6.54 4.29 3.03
N LEU A 14 -7.61 4.39 2.24
CA LEU A 14 -8.22 5.67 1.84
C LEU A 14 -9.64 5.83 2.43
N LEU A 15 -9.97 5.06 3.46
CA LEU A 15 -11.27 5.04 4.13
C LEU A 15 -11.41 6.28 5.03
N SER A 16 -12.58 6.89 5.04
CA SER A 16 -12.89 7.96 6.00
C SER A 16 -13.29 7.40 7.36
N THR A 17 -12.99 8.13 8.43
CA THR A 17 -13.48 7.82 9.80
C THR A 17 -14.91 8.33 10.02
N TYR A 18 -15.77 8.16 9.03
CA TYR A 18 -17.14 8.69 9.06
C TYR A 18 -18.12 7.69 8.47
N SER A 19 -19.33 7.60 9.06
CA SER A 19 -20.40 6.72 8.62
C SER A 19 -19.88 5.27 8.43
N ASP A 20 -20.31 4.55 7.40
CA ASP A 20 -20.01 3.12 7.25
C ASP A 20 -18.51 2.82 7.06
N GLU A 21 -17.73 3.80 6.62
CA GLU A 21 -16.29 3.58 6.35
C GLU A 21 -15.46 3.44 7.63
N ILE A 22 -15.97 3.90 8.79
CA ILE A 22 -15.28 3.69 10.07
C ILE A 22 -15.26 2.21 10.45
N GLY A 23 -16.39 1.51 10.36
CA GLY A 23 -16.47 0.07 10.64
C GLY A 23 -15.65 -0.75 9.65
N MET A 24 -15.62 -0.33 8.37
CA MET A 24 -14.72 -0.95 7.38
C MET A 24 -13.24 -0.79 7.76
N LEU A 25 -12.85 0.34 8.35
CA LEU A 25 -11.49 0.58 8.80
C LEU A 25 -11.14 -0.28 10.02
N GLU A 26 -12.07 -0.44 10.97
CA GLU A 26 -11.91 -1.33 12.14
C GLU A 26 -11.68 -2.78 11.69
N ASP A 27 -12.56 -3.31 10.84
CA ASP A 27 -12.46 -4.66 10.31
C ASP A 27 -11.16 -4.87 9.52
N MET A 28 -10.80 -3.88 8.70
CA MET A 28 -9.57 -3.90 7.90
C MET A 28 -8.31 -3.90 8.79
N ALA A 29 -8.30 -3.13 9.88
CA ALA A 29 -7.16 -3.08 10.80
C ALA A 29 -6.93 -4.45 11.47
N VAL A 30 -8.00 -5.10 11.94
CA VAL A 30 -7.92 -6.45 12.53
C VAL A 30 -7.49 -7.47 11.49
N GLY A 31 -8.16 -7.49 10.32
CA GLY A 31 -7.86 -8.44 9.26
C GLY A 31 -6.43 -8.35 8.74
N ILE A 32 -5.87 -7.15 8.64
CA ILE A 32 -4.47 -6.95 8.24
C ILE A 32 -3.50 -7.37 9.34
N SER A 33 -3.80 -7.06 10.60
CA SER A 33 -2.96 -7.50 11.74
C SER A 33 -2.88 -9.03 11.83
N ASP A 34 -4.00 -9.72 11.58
CA ASP A 34 -4.09 -11.18 11.57
C ASP A 34 -3.23 -11.83 10.46
N LEU A 35 -2.81 -11.09 9.42
CA LEU A 35 -1.88 -11.64 8.42
C LEU A 35 -0.50 -12.00 9.00
N LYS A 36 -0.13 -11.50 10.19
CA LYS A 36 1.06 -11.97 10.93
C LYS A 36 1.02 -13.47 11.25
N LYS A 37 -0.19 -14.05 11.27
CA LYS A 37 -0.45 -15.48 11.53
C LYS A 37 -0.33 -16.34 10.26
N VAL A 38 -0.04 -15.71 9.12
CA VAL A 38 0.16 -16.38 7.82
C VAL A 38 1.65 -16.44 7.51
N ALA A 39 2.13 -17.62 7.16
CA ALA A 39 3.47 -17.84 6.63
C ALA A 39 3.40 -18.42 5.22
N PHE A 40 4.44 -18.18 4.43
CA PHE A 40 4.56 -18.69 3.08
C PHE A 40 5.67 -19.73 3.02
N LYS A 41 5.44 -20.83 2.29
CA LYS A 41 6.44 -21.84 2.01
C LYS A 41 6.59 -21.96 0.50
N ILE A 42 7.81 -21.83 -0.01
CA ILE A 42 8.06 -22.01 -1.43
C ILE A 42 8.36 -23.48 -1.70
N ILE A 43 7.70 -24.06 -2.69
CA ILE A 43 7.91 -25.46 -3.10
C ILE A 43 8.11 -25.56 -4.61
N GLU A 44 8.80 -26.60 -5.05
CA GLU A 44 8.92 -26.91 -6.47
C GLU A 44 7.60 -27.48 -7.01
N ALA A 45 7.15 -26.95 -8.14
CA ALA A 45 5.97 -27.45 -8.84
C ALA A 45 6.28 -28.80 -9.50
N LYS A 46 5.56 -29.86 -9.10
CA LYS A 46 5.68 -31.20 -9.69
C LYS A 46 5.04 -31.32 -11.08
N SER A 47 4.22 -30.35 -11.44
CA SER A 47 3.48 -30.27 -12.70
C SER A 47 3.32 -28.80 -13.09
N ASN A 48 2.65 -28.54 -14.22
CA ASN A 48 2.30 -27.18 -14.63
C ASN A 48 1.24 -26.51 -13.73
N ASP A 49 0.69 -27.21 -12.73
CA ASP A 49 -0.21 -26.62 -11.74
C ASP A 49 0.58 -25.86 -10.67
N VAL A 50 0.50 -24.53 -10.75
CA VAL A 50 1.14 -23.58 -9.84
C VAL A 50 0.17 -22.97 -8.82
N LEU A 51 -1.05 -23.53 -8.68
CA LEU A 51 -2.01 -23.01 -7.71
C LEU A 51 -1.49 -23.18 -6.26
N PRO A 52 -1.66 -22.15 -5.41
CA PRO A 52 -1.22 -22.22 -4.04
C PRO A 52 -2.07 -23.19 -3.22
N VAL A 53 -1.46 -23.82 -2.21
CA VAL A 53 -2.15 -24.72 -1.27
C VAL A 53 -2.12 -24.09 0.11
N ILE A 54 -3.29 -23.99 0.75
CA ILE A 54 -3.42 -23.43 2.10
C ILE A 54 -3.60 -24.57 3.09
N THR A 55 -2.76 -24.59 4.12
CA THR A 55 -2.86 -25.54 5.24
C THR A 55 -2.84 -24.79 6.57
N GLY A 56 -3.17 -25.49 7.66
CA GLY A 56 -3.12 -24.92 9.01
C GLY A 56 -4.48 -24.59 9.59
N ARG A 57 -4.51 -23.67 10.55
CA ARG A 57 -5.69 -23.26 11.34
C ARG A 57 -5.69 -21.75 11.51
N ARG A 58 -6.78 -21.19 12.08
CA ARG A 58 -6.98 -19.73 12.22
C ARG A 58 -5.78 -18.95 12.74
N GLU A 59 -5.05 -19.50 13.71
CA GLU A 59 -3.90 -18.83 14.34
C GLU A 59 -2.56 -19.14 13.67
N HIS A 60 -2.53 -20.04 12.70
CA HIS A 60 -1.32 -20.44 11.99
C HIS A 60 -1.67 -21.04 10.63
N TYR A 61 -1.66 -20.21 9.59
CA TYR A 61 -1.81 -20.64 8.21
C TYR A 61 -0.47 -20.72 7.50
N VAL A 62 -0.30 -21.75 6.66
CA VAL A 62 0.83 -21.86 5.74
C VAL A 62 0.30 -21.90 4.31
N VAL A 63 0.74 -20.94 3.50
CA VAL A 63 0.45 -20.87 2.07
C VAL A 63 1.65 -21.42 1.31
N GLU A 64 1.49 -22.59 0.70
CA GLU A 64 2.49 -23.17 -0.18
C GLU A 64 2.39 -22.53 -1.56
N VAL A 65 3.43 -21.83 -1.98
CA VAL A 65 3.56 -21.20 -3.30
C VAL A 65 4.46 -22.08 -4.16
N LYS A 66 3.88 -22.64 -5.22
CA LYS A 66 4.57 -23.53 -6.16
C LYS A 66 5.31 -22.70 -7.21
N LEU A 67 6.60 -22.98 -7.41
CA LEU A 67 7.40 -22.37 -8.46
C LEU A 67 7.87 -23.41 -9.48
N PRO A 68 7.96 -23.05 -10.78
CA PRO A 68 8.62 -23.89 -11.77
C PRO A 68 10.07 -24.24 -11.38
N ALA A 69 10.53 -25.44 -11.72
CA ALA A 69 11.86 -25.96 -11.37
C ALA A 69 12.99 -24.94 -11.56
N ARG A 70 13.06 -24.31 -12.74
CA ARG A 70 14.07 -23.30 -13.07
C ARG A 70 14.10 -22.11 -12.11
N MET A 71 12.94 -21.66 -11.63
CA MET A 71 12.86 -20.57 -10.64
C MET A 71 13.21 -21.06 -9.24
N PHE A 72 12.77 -22.28 -8.89
CA PHE A 72 13.03 -22.89 -7.59
C PHE A 72 14.53 -23.15 -7.37
N GLU A 73 15.25 -23.63 -8.39
CA GLU A 73 16.69 -23.90 -8.33
C GLU A 73 17.52 -22.66 -7.95
N ALA A 74 17.10 -21.48 -8.44
CA ALA A 74 17.74 -20.20 -8.19
C ALA A 74 17.54 -19.67 -6.75
N LEU A 75 16.70 -20.32 -5.94
CA LEU A 75 16.44 -19.88 -4.58
C LEU A 75 17.57 -20.26 -3.61
N PRO A 76 17.77 -19.48 -2.53
CA PRO A 76 18.63 -19.86 -1.41
C PRO A 76 18.27 -21.22 -0.83
N LEU A 77 19.27 -21.95 -0.33
CA LEU A 77 19.11 -23.30 0.21
C LEU A 77 18.04 -23.36 1.30
N GLN A 78 18.00 -22.39 2.21
CA GLN A 78 17.05 -22.37 3.31
C GLN A 78 15.59 -22.33 2.84
N ILE A 79 15.32 -21.60 1.76
CA ILE A 79 13.98 -21.55 1.16
C ILE A 79 13.66 -22.89 0.49
N LYS A 80 14.65 -23.50 -0.21
CA LYS A 80 14.49 -24.81 -0.84
C LYS A 80 14.25 -25.94 0.17
N GLU A 81 14.84 -25.83 1.36
CA GLU A 81 14.62 -26.74 2.49
C GLU A 81 13.28 -26.50 3.20
N GLY A 82 12.50 -25.52 2.75
CA GLY A 82 11.14 -25.28 3.21
C GLY A 82 11.04 -24.34 4.41
N GLN A 83 12.04 -23.49 4.65
CA GLN A 83 11.94 -22.44 5.66
C GLN A 83 10.71 -21.56 5.39
N LEU A 84 9.95 -21.29 6.44
CA LEU A 84 8.78 -20.43 6.39
C LEU A 84 9.18 -18.95 6.22
N LEU A 85 8.50 -18.27 5.32
CA LEU A 85 8.65 -16.85 5.05
C LEU A 85 7.51 -16.11 5.74
N HIS A 86 7.86 -15.22 6.67
CA HIS A 86 6.89 -14.45 7.45
C HIS A 86 6.60 -13.10 6.79
N VAL A 87 5.36 -12.64 6.93
CA VAL A 87 4.93 -11.31 6.50
C VAL A 87 4.81 -10.36 7.70
N TYR A 88 5.17 -9.11 7.48
CA TYR A 88 5.08 -8.01 8.43
C TYR A 88 4.09 -6.98 7.86
N PRO A 89 2.79 -7.17 8.09
CA PRO A 89 1.77 -6.26 7.60
C PRO A 89 1.76 -4.96 8.42
N VAL A 90 1.69 -3.83 7.73
CA VAL A 90 1.47 -2.51 8.33
C VAL A 90 0.39 -1.74 7.57
N LEU A 91 -0.51 -1.09 8.28
CA LEU A 91 -1.61 -0.30 7.74
C LEU A 91 -1.39 1.19 8.04
N PHE A 92 -1.42 2.01 6.99
CA PHE A 92 -1.50 3.47 7.12
C PHE A 92 -2.77 3.96 6.41
N ASN A 93 -3.66 4.61 7.14
CA ASN A 93 -4.93 5.12 6.60
C ASN A 93 -4.98 6.65 6.64
N VAL A 94 -5.40 7.25 5.53
CA VAL A 94 -5.78 8.67 5.46
C VAL A 94 -7.02 8.80 4.59
N GLY A 95 -8.15 9.14 5.19
CA GLY A 95 -9.35 9.51 4.45
C GLY A 95 -9.10 10.73 3.56
N ILE A 96 -9.48 10.67 2.28
CA ILE A 96 -9.24 11.79 1.33
C ILE A 96 -10.51 12.50 0.86
N ASN A 97 -11.68 11.91 1.10
CA ASN A 97 -12.97 12.36 0.55
C ASN A 97 -13.67 13.41 1.44
N GLU A 98 -14.83 13.88 1.01
CA GLU A 98 -15.69 14.81 1.73
C GLU A 98 -16.14 14.28 3.10
N GLN A 99 -16.38 12.97 3.21
CA GLN A 99 -16.74 12.35 4.49
C GLN A 99 -15.61 12.47 5.51
N GLN A 100 -14.34 12.35 5.08
CA GLN A 100 -13.23 12.65 5.98
C GLN A 100 -13.22 14.13 6.41
N THR A 101 -13.59 15.06 5.54
CA THR A 101 -13.72 16.47 5.97
C THR A 101 -14.80 16.66 7.02
N LEU A 102 -15.89 15.89 6.97
CA LEU A 102 -16.91 15.89 8.02
C LEU A 102 -16.36 15.30 9.31
N ALA A 103 -15.64 14.19 9.26
CA ALA A 103 -14.99 13.60 10.43
C ALA A 103 -14.01 14.58 11.11
N GLU A 104 -13.11 15.21 10.34
CA GLU A 104 -12.13 16.16 10.86
C GLU A 104 -12.75 17.41 11.50
N ARG A 105 -13.96 17.81 11.08
CA ARG A 105 -14.61 19.02 11.58
C ARG A 105 -15.62 18.75 12.70
N PHE A 106 -16.32 17.63 12.62
CA PHE A 106 -17.53 17.37 13.42
C PHE A 106 -17.57 15.95 14.00
N GLY A 107 -16.65 15.07 13.62
CA GLY A 107 -16.61 13.69 14.04
C GLY A 107 -15.35 13.38 14.83
N ASP A 108 -14.99 12.09 14.82
CA ASP A 108 -13.80 11.56 15.46
C ASP A 108 -12.83 11.00 14.43
N VAL A 109 -11.55 11.26 14.63
CA VAL A 109 -10.43 10.76 13.81
C VAL A 109 -9.46 9.90 14.63
N SER A 110 -9.74 9.69 15.92
CA SER A 110 -8.89 8.98 16.87
C SER A 110 -8.52 7.57 16.40
N LEU A 111 -9.46 6.83 15.80
CA LEU A 111 -9.22 5.51 15.25
C LEU A 111 -8.13 5.52 14.15
N GLN A 112 -8.17 6.49 13.25
CA GLN A 112 -7.14 6.62 12.21
C GLN A 112 -5.79 7.01 12.82
N GLU A 113 -5.79 7.91 13.81
CA GLU A 113 -4.57 8.33 14.51
C GLU A 113 -3.93 7.16 15.27
N SER A 114 -4.73 6.36 16.00
CA SER A 114 -4.25 5.19 16.74
C SER A 114 -3.69 4.12 15.79
N ILE A 115 -4.42 3.79 14.72
CA ILE A 115 -3.96 2.83 13.71
C ILE A 115 -2.62 3.28 13.12
N ASN A 116 -2.50 4.54 12.69
CA ASN A 116 -1.26 5.03 12.09
C ASN A 116 -0.10 5.04 13.09
N GLN A 117 -0.34 5.38 14.35
CA GLN A 117 0.69 5.39 15.39
C GLN A 117 1.15 3.97 15.75
N GLU A 118 0.23 3.04 15.94
CA GLU A 118 0.56 1.63 16.22
C GLU A 118 1.33 1.00 15.05
N ASN A 119 0.90 1.24 13.82
CA ASN A 119 1.57 0.69 12.64
C ASN A 119 2.91 1.36 12.33
N PHE A 120 3.13 2.58 12.79
CA PHE A 120 4.46 3.19 12.79
C PHE A 120 5.44 2.43 13.70
N GLU A 121 5.03 2.06 14.91
CA GLU A 121 5.89 1.26 15.80
C GLU A 121 6.20 -0.11 15.18
N LEU A 122 5.22 -0.78 14.56
CA LEU A 122 5.45 -2.05 13.84
C LEU A 122 6.43 -1.90 12.67
N LEU A 123 6.31 -0.82 11.89
CA LEU A 123 7.24 -0.51 10.79
C LEU A 123 8.65 -0.27 11.33
N LYS A 124 8.77 0.45 12.44
CA LYS A 124 10.05 0.73 13.11
C LYS A 124 10.68 -0.54 13.67
N GLU A 125 9.91 -1.44 14.27
CA GLU A 125 10.37 -2.76 14.71
C GLU A 125 10.93 -3.59 13.53
N TYR A 126 10.21 -3.63 12.41
CA TYR A 126 10.71 -4.31 11.20
C TYR A 126 12.01 -3.67 10.69
N TYR A 127 12.08 -2.34 10.65
CA TYR A 127 13.29 -1.63 10.25
C TYR A 127 14.48 -1.98 11.16
N THR A 128 14.30 -1.97 12.48
CA THR A 128 15.36 -2.35 13.43
C THR A 128 15.82 -3.80 13.18
N ALA A 129 14.88 -4.74 13.08
CA ALA A 129 15.21 -6.15 12.81
C ALA A 129 15.92 -6.33 11.46
N PHE A 130 15.55 -5.54 10.45
CA PHE A 130 16.22 -5.52 9.16
C PHE A 130 17.67 -5.04 9.28
N MET A 131 17.90 -3.95 9.99
CA MET A 131 19.24 -3.39 10.18
C MET A 131 20.15 -4.31 11.01
N GLU A 132 19.59 -5.03 11.98
CA GLU A 132 20.34 -5.95 12.85
C GLU A 132 20.70 -7.27 12.17
N LYS A 133 19.79 -7.83 11.36
CA LYS A 133 19.94 -9.19 10.80
C LYS A 133 20.54 -9.24 9.40
N MET A 134 20.53 -8.12 8.67
CA MET A 134 21.13 -8.07 7.34
C MET A 134 22.65 -7.82 7.41
N PRO A 135 23.45 -8.36 6.49
CA PRO A 135 24.89 -8.16 6.49
C PRO A 135 25.29 -6.67 6.46
N PRO A 136 26.36 -6.25 7.16
CA PRO A 136 26.78 -4.84 7.21
C PRO A 136 27.01 -4.20 5.84
N ASP A 137 27.58 -4.93 4.88
CA ASP A 137 27.79 -4.43 3.51
C ASP A 137 26.46 -4.19 2.79
N TYR A 138 25.46 -5.01 3.07
CA TYR A 138 24.12 -4.81 2.51
C TYR A 138 23.45 -3.59 3.12
N THR A 139 23.55 -3.42 4.44
CA THR A 139 22.90 -2.31 5.15
C THR A 139 23.60 -0.96 4.94
N SER A 140 24.92 -0.92 4.76
CA SER A 140 25.68 0.29 4.45
C SER A 140 25.30 0.86 3.08
N HIS A 141 25.31 0.04 2.03
CA HIS A 141 24.82 0.41 0.70
C HIS A 141 23.36 0.85 0.74
N PHE A 142 22.56 0.21 1.60
CA PHE A 142 21.18 0.59 1.81
C PHE A 142 21.05 2.00 2.39
N GLN A 143 21.80 2.30 3.45
CA GLN A 143 21.74 3.59 4.14
C GLN A 143 22.20 4.73 3.23
N GLU A 144 23.30 4.54 2.49
CA GLU A 144 23.85 5.56 1.57
C GLU A 144 22.85 5.96 0.48
N GLN A 145 22.03 5.01 0.00
CA GLN A 145 21.09 5.25 -1.09
C GLN A 145 19.70 5.69 -0.62
N ASN A 146 19.31 5.38 0.62
CA ASN A 146 17.88 5.35 0.98
C ASN A 146 17.43 6.32 2.07
N ASP A 147 18.31 6.96 2.84
CA ASP A 147 17.96 7.84 3.97
C ASP A 147 16.75 7.34 4.79
N LEU A 148 16.71 6.02 5.04
CA LEU A 148 15.54 5.39 5.66
C LEU A 148 15.24 5.94 7.05
N LYS A 149 16.30 6.31 7.79
CA LYS A 149 16.18 6.88 9.13
C LYS A 149 15.48 8.25 9.05
N GLY A 150 15.91 9.14 8.16
CA GLY A 150 15.25 10.43 7.95
C GLY A 150 13.80 10.26 7.50
N LEU A 151 13.53 9.30 6.63
CA LEU A 151 12.15 8.99 6.20
C LEU A 151 11.26 8.50 7.36
N LEU A 152 11.78 7.64 8.24
CA LEU A 152 11.05 7.17 9.43
C LEU A 152 10.77 8.32 10.41
N GLU A 153 11.76 9.19 10.64
CA GLU A 153 11.59 10.38 11.48
C GLU A 153 10.54 11.33 10.89
N ASN A 154 10.58 11.58 9.58
CA ASN A 154 9.59 12.38 8.87
C ASN A 154 8.19 11.76 8.93
N LEU A 155 8.08 10.44 8.83
CA LEU A 155 6.80 9.74 8.96
C LEU A 155 6.22 9.92 10.36
N HIS A 156 7.05 9.73 11.40
CA HIS A 156 6.65 9.96 12.78
C HIS A 156 6.15 11.39 13.00
N GLN A 157 6.90 12.39 12.54
CA GLN A 157 6.52 13.80 12.63
C GLN A 157 5.18 14.06 11.92
N ASN A 158 4.96 13.48 10.73
CA ASN A 158 3.72 13.65 9.97
C ASN A 158 2.49 13.02 10.65
N ILE A 159 2.68 11.90 11.36
CA ILE A 159 1.63 11.27 12.18
C ILE A 159 1.27 12.19 13.35
N GLN A 160 2.26 12.84 13.96
CA GLN A 160 2.07 13.75 15.11
C GLN A 160 1.57 15.16 14.72
N ALA A 161 1.75 15.58 13.45
CA ALA A 161 1.51 16.96 13.00
C ALA A 161 0.05 17.42 13.01
N LYS A 162 -0.94 16.55 13.31
CA LYS A 162 -2.39 16.82 13.29
C LYS A 162 -2.86 17.61 12.06
N LYS A 163 -2.21 17.39 10.92
CA LYS A 163 -2.51 18.05 9.64
C LYS A 163 -3.72 17.38 9.00
N ARG A 164 -4.68 18.18 8.55
CA ARG A 164 -5.87 17.66 7.84
C ARG A 164 -5.47 16.89 6.60
N LYS A 165 -6.05 15.71 6.43
CA LYS A 165 -5.85 14.78 5.31
C LYS A 165 -4.38 14.67 4.94
N ASN A 166 -3.53 14.37 5.94
CA ASN A 166 -2.09 14.36 5.76
C ASN A 166 -1.62 13.17 4.90
N VAL A 167 -1.81 13.27 3.58
CA VAL A 167 -1.44 12.22 2.62
C VAL A 167 0.06 11.94 2.55
N GLU A 168 0.89 12.81 3.13
CA GLU A 168 2.33 12.58 3.25
C GLU A 168 2.64 11.36 4.12
N ILE A 169 1.79 11.01 5.09
CA ILE A 169 1.89 9.77 5.88
C ILE A 169 1.93 8.55 4.92
N MET A 170 0.99 8.50 3.97
CA MET A 170 0.91 7.40 3.01
C MET A 170 2.10 7.40 2.04
N TRP A 171 2.51 8.57 1.56
CA TRP A 171 3.66 8.69 0.65
C TRP A 171 4.98 8.29 1.32
N LEU A 172 5.20 8.68 2.57
CA LEU A 172 6.39 8.30 3.33
C LEU A 172 6.38 6.81 3.64
N ALA A 173 5.27 6.25 4.13
CA ALA A 173 5.13 4.81 4.36
C ALA A 173 5.35 3.99 3.07
N ALA A 174 4.84 4.47 1.94
CA ALA A 174 5.05 3.86 0.63
C ALA A 174 6.53 3.84 0.23
N THR A 175 7.20 4.99 0.35
CA THR A 175 8.61 5.14 0.00
C THR A 175 9.50 4.29 0.89
N ILE A 176 9.24 4.26 2.21
CA ILE A 176 9.96 3.40 3.16
C ILE A 176 9.76 1.93 2.78
N CYS A 177 8.52 1.51 2.52
CA CYS A 177 8.20 0.13 2.12
C CYS A 177 8.93 -0.29 0.84
N ARG A 178 8.92 0.54 -0.21
CA ARG A 178 9.65 0.25 -1.46
C ARG A 178 11.14 0.17 -1.25
N LYS A 179 11.70 1.14 -0.52
CA LYS A 179 13.12 1.15 -0.18
C LYS A 179 13.48 -0.15 0.53
N LEU A 180 12.65 -0.61 1.48
CA LEU A 180 12.73 -1.91 2.17
C LEU A 180 12.38 -3.15 1.30
N ASN A 181 12.32 -3.05 -0.03
CA ASN A 181 11.93 -4.16 -0.93
C ASN A 181 10.60 -4.83 -0.55
N GLY A 182 9.67 -4.07 0.05
CA GLY A 182 8.37 -4.54 0.49
C GLY A 182 7.31 -4.57 -0.60
N ILE A 183 6.15 -5.13 -0.27
CA ILE A 183 4.97 -5.14 -1.14
C ILE A 183 3.98 -4.07 -0.70
N ARG A 184 3.33 -3.43 -1.67
CA ARG A 184 2.31 -2.41 -1.42
C ARG A 184 0.93 -2.84 -1.90
N PHE A 185 -0.08 -2.50 -1.09
CA PHE A 185 -1.49 -2.60 -1.43
C PHE A 185 -2.18 -1.25 -1.24
N THR A 186 -3.13 -0.93 -2.10
CA THR A 186 -3.95 0.28 -2.00
C THR A 186 -5.42 -0.09 -1.91
N CYS A 187 -6.07 0.35 -0.84
CA CYS A 187 -7.42 -0.03 -0.46
C CYS A 187 -8.31 1.21 -0.27
N CYS A 188 -9.53 1.11 -0.75
CA CYS A 188 -10.63 2.03 -0.44
C CYS A 188 -11.94 1.25 -0.46
N LYS A 189 -13.06 1.88 -0.08
CA LYS A 189 -14.38 1.23 0.02
C LYS A 189 -14.76 0.31 -1.16
N SER A 190 -14.42 0.71 -2.39
CA SER A 190 -14.85 -0.01 -3.60
C SER A 190 -13.71 -0.40 -4.53
N ALA A 191 -12.46 -0.09 -4.17
CA ALA A 191 -11.27 -0.28 -5.00
C ALA A 191 -11.33 0.34 -6.42
N LYS A 192 -12.27 1.28 -6.68
CA LYS A 192 -12.49 1.92 -7.99
C LYS A 192 -11.86 3.30 -8.04
N ASP A 193 -12.58 4.33 -7.61
CA ASP A 193 -12.26 5.73 -7.94
C ASP A 193 -11.07 6.25 -7.11
N ARG A 194 -11.17 6.26 -5.77
CA ARG A 194 -10.07 6.69 -4.88
C ARG A 194 -8.79 5.87 -5.07
N THR A 195 -8.94 4.56 -5.21
CA THR A 195 -7.81 3.66 -5.51
C THR A 195 -7.17 4.00 -6.84
N SER A 196 -7.95 4.35 -7.86
CA SER A 196 -7.38 4.81 -9.14
C SER A 196 -6.57 6.09 -8.98
N MET A 197 -7.05 7.03 -8.16
CA MET A 197 -6.32 8.27 -7.89
C MET A 197 -4.98 7.99 -7.20
N SER A 198 -4.96 7.14 -6.18
CA SER A 198 -3.73 6.78 -5.49
C SER A 198 -2.77 5.96 -6.37
N VAL A 199 -3.24 4.87 -6.98
CA VAL A 199 -2.40 3.97 -7.80
C VAL A 199 -1.74 4.71 -8.96
N THR A 200 -2.48 5.57 -9.67
CA THR A 200 -1.89 6.35 -10.77
C THR A 200 -0.88 7.38 -10.27
N LEU A 201 -1.10 7.96 -9.08
CA LEU A 201 -0.15 8.87 -8.46
C LEU A 201 1.14 8.15 -8.03
N GLU A 202 1.01 6.96 -7.46
CA GLU A 202 2.15 6.09 -7.15
C GLU A 202 2.93 5.74 -8.41
N GLN A 203 2.26 5.30 -9.47
CA GLN A 203 2.90 4.95 -10.74
C GLN A 203 3.68 6.13 -11.33
N CYS A 204 3.10 7.32 -11.35
CA CYS A 204 3.81 8.53 -11.80
C CYS A 204 4.97 8.93 -10.89
N SER A 205 4.84 8.70 -9.58
CA SER A 205 5.93 8.96 -8.62
C SER A 205 7.11 8.03 -8.88
N ILE A 206 6.85 6.74 -9.10
CA ILE A 206 7.88 5.77 -9.48
C ILE A 206 8.55 6.16 -10.80
N LEU A 207 7.78 6.58 -11.82
CA LEU A 207 8.36 7.06 -13.07
C LEU A 207 9.30 8.26 -12.88
N ARG A 208 8.95 9.20 -11.99
CA ARG A 208 9.78 10.36 -11.67
C ARG A 208 11.04 9.94 -10.91
N ASP A 209 10.88 9.11 -9.90
CA ASP A 209 11.93 8.81 -8.93
C ASP A 209 12.93 7.76 -9.47
N GLU A 210 12.46 6.81 -10.28
CA GLU A 210 13.25 5.65 -10.73
C GLU A 210 13.49 5.61 -12.25
N HIS A 211 12.66 6.30 -13.05
CA HIS A 211 12.71 6.27 -14.51
C HIS A 211 12.87 7.64 -15.18
N GLN A 212 13.36 8.62 -14.41
CA GLN A 212 13.76 9.95 -14.90
C GLN A 212 12.62 10.70 -15.64
N LEU A 213 11.36 10.47 -15.27
CA LEU A 213 10.25 11.31 -15.75
C LEU A 213 10.47 12.74 -15.26
N HIS A 214 10.72 13.63 -16.21
CA HIS A 214 10.99 15.03 -15.91
C HIS A 214 9.76 15.70 -15.24
N LYS A 215 10.01 16.50 -14.19
CA LYS A 215 8.98 17.10 -13.33
C LYS A 215 7.89 17.85 -14.09
N ASP A 216 8.24 18.49 -15.20
CA ASP A 216 7.30 19.26 -16.03
C ASP A 216 6.25 18.38 -16.74
N PHE A 217 6.55 17.07 -16.89
CA PHE A 217 5.63 16.10 -17.48
C PHE A 217 4.86 15.28 -16.44
N PHE A 218 5.09 15.49 -15.14
CA PHE A 218 4.49 14.69 -14.07
C PHE A 218 2.95 14.73 -14.11
N ILE A 219 2.37 15.93 -14.15
CA ILE A 219 0.91 16.11 -14.20
C ILE A 219 0.35 15.55 -15.51
N ARG A 220 1.02 15.79 -16.63
CA ARG A 220 0.58 15.28 -17.93
C ARG A 220 0.56 13.75 -17.98
N ALA A 221 1.59 13.10 -17.42
CA ALA A 221 1.64 11.64 -17.30
C ALA A 221 0.51 11.13 -16.39
N LEU A 222 0.29 11.79 -15.25
CA LEU A 222 -0.76 11.42 -14.30
C LEU A 222 -2.16 11.51 -14.92
N ASP A 223 -2.43 12.61 -15.64
CA ASP A 223 -3.70 12.83 -16.33
C ASP A 223 -3.90 11.80 -17.45
N CYS A 224 -2.84 11.47 -18.21
CA CYS A 224 -2.87 10.42 -19.22
C CYS A 224 -3.26 9.06 -18.62
N MET A 225 -2.60 8.65 -17.52
CA MET A 225 -2.92 7.39 -16.84
C MET A 225 -4.37 7.34 -16.32
N ARG A 226 -4.93 8.47 -15.90
CA ARG A 226 -6.32 8.55 -15.39
C ARG A 226 -7.36 8.64 -16.49
N ARG A 227 -7.02 9.22 -17.65
CA ARG A 227 -7.94 9.36 -18.78
C ARG A 227 -7.98 8.12 -19.67
N GLU A 228 -6.82 7.52 -19.91
CA GLU A 228 -6.61 6.50 -20.95
C GLU A 228 -5.92 5.23 -20.43
N GLY A 229 -5.47 5.23 -19.18
CA GLY A 229 -4.76 4.09 -18.58
C GLY A 229 -5.69 3.03 -17.99
N CYS A 230 -5.11 1.91 -17.55
CA CYS A 230 -5.84 0.71 -17.10
C CYS A 230 -6.90 0.99 -16.01
N ARG A 231 -6.69 2.01 -15.17
CA ARG A 231 -7.61 2.31 -14.07
C ARG A 231 -8.96 2.85 -14.54
N ILE A 232 -9.05 3.51 -15.70
CA ILE A 232 -10.36 3.91 -16.26
C ILE A 232 -11.13 2.70 -16.81
N GLU A 233 -10.42 1.68 -17.31
CA GLU A 233 -11.03 0.42 -17.76
C GLU A 233 -11.63 -0.37 -16.59
N ASN A 234 -11.02 -0.29 -15.40
CA ASN A 234 -11.62 -0.85 -14.20
C ASN A 234 -12.94 -0.18 -13.86
N VAL A 235 -13.05 1.15 -14.04
CA VAL A 235 -14.30 1.88 -13.84
C VAL A 235 -15.33 1.44 -14.88
N LEU A 236 -14.95 1.36 -16.16
CA LEU A 236 -15.82 0.86 -17.23
C LEU A 236 -16.38 -0.53 -16.92
N LYS A 237 -15.54 -1.48 -16.49
CA LYS A 237 -16.00 -2.84 -16.15
C LYS A 237 -16.99 -2.87 -14.98
N ASN A 238 -16.90 -1.92 -14.05
CA ASN A 238 -17.73 -1.89 -12.85
C ASN A 238 -19.03 -1.10 -13.01
N VAL A 239 -18.99 0.05 -13.70
CA VAL A 239 -20.14 0.97 -13.80
C VAL A 239 -20.58 1.22 -15.24
N LYS A 240 -19.99 0.50 -16.21
CA LYS A 240 -20.30 0.58 -17.65
C LYS A 240 -20.07 1.97 -18.26
N CYS A 241 -19.25 2.81 -17.62
CA CYS A 241 -18.90 4.13 -18.08
C CYS A 241 -17.43 4.45 -17.78
N ARG A 242 -16.73 5.17 -18.67
CA ARG A 242 -15.39 5.71 -18.44
C ARG A 242 -15.44 7.06 -17.71
N LYS A 243 -16.17 7.11 -16.60
CA LYS A 243 -16.25 8.29 -15.73
C LYS A 243 -16.12 7.87 -14.28
N TYR A 244 -15.17 8.46 -13.56
CA TYR A 244 -15.05 8.32 -12.12
C TYR A 244 -16.29 8.89 -11.43
N ALA A 245 -16.79 8.17 -10.42
CA ALA A 245 -18.04 8.52 -9.73
C ALA A 245 -17.83 9.63 -8.67
N PHE A 246 -17.34 10.79 -9.11
CA PHE A 246 -17.19 12.00 -8.31
C PHE A 246 -18.00 13.15 -8.90
N ASN A 247 -18.53 14.03 -8.05
CA ASN A 247 -19.03 15.33 -8.47
C ASN A 247 -18.06 16.46 -8.10
N MET A 248 -18.22 17.63 -8.72
CA MET A 248 -17.30 18.76 -8.57
C MET A 248 -17.18 19.25 -7.11
N LEU A 249 -18.29 19.27 -6.37
CA LEU A 249 -18.30 19.69 -4.96
C LEU A 249 -17.52 18.71 -4.07
N GLN A 250 -17.67 17.40 -4.31
CA GLN A 250 -16.90 16.37 -3.61
C GLN A 250 -15.39 16.55 -3.86
N LEU A 251 -15.01 16.78 -5.12
CA LEU A 251 -13.60 16.94 -5.50
C LEU A 251 -12.92 18.16 -4.86
N MET A 252 -13.68 19.19 -4.46
CA MET A 252 -13.12 20.32 -3.71
C MET A 252 -12.57 19.88 -2.35
N ALA A 253 -13.10 18.81 -1.76
CA ALA A 253 -12.60 18.26 -0.50
C ALA A 253 -11.33 17.41 -0.69
N PHE A 254 -11.03 16.95 -1.91
CA PHE A 254 -9.88 16.06 -2.14
C PHE A 254 -8.55 16.84 -2.16
N PRO A 255 -7.44 16.23 -1.69
CA PRO A 255 -6.10 16.76 -1.93
C PRO A 255 -5.83 16.90 -3.45
N LYS A 256 -5.08 17.94 -3.84
CA LYS A 256 -4.91 18.35 -5.25
C LYS A 256 -4.49 17.19 -6.18
N TYR A 257 -3.49 16.41 -5.78
CA TYR A 257 -2.97 15.31 -6.60
C TYR A 257 -3.91 14.09 -6.68
N TYR A 258 -4.96 14.03 -5.86
CA TYR A 258 -5.94 12.94 -5.85
C TYR A 258 -7.23 13.30 -6.61
N ARG A 259 -7.23 14.38 -7.39
CA ARG A 259 -8.37 14.78 -8.23
C ARG A 259 -8.20 14.24 -9.66
N PRO A 260 -9.24 13.65 -10.26
CA PRO A 260 -9.20 13.23 -11.65
C PRO A 260 -9.18 14.45 -12.60
N PRO A 261 -8.66 14.30 -13.83
CA PRO A 261 -8.66 15.38 -14.81
C PRO A 261 -10.08 15.71 -15.29
N GLU A 262 -10.29 16.93 -15.74
CA GLU A 262 -11.59 17.39 -16.24
C GLU A 262 -12.12 16.52 -17.40
N GLY A 263 -13.44 16.33 -17.43
CA GLY A 263 -14.12 15.45 -18.39
C GLY A 263 -14.02 13.95 -18.09
N THR A 264 -13.33 13.53 -17.03
CA THR A 264 -13.22 12.09 -16.64
C THR A 264 -14.04 11.71 -15.42
N TYR A 265 -14.86 12.61 -14.89
CA TYR A 265 -15.70 12.37 -13.71
C TYR A 265 -17.12 12.90 -13.93
N GLY A 266 -18.07 12.35 -13.17
CA GLY A 266 -19.48 12.73 -13.22
C GLY A 266 -20.39 11.52 -13.02
N LYS A 267 -21.71 11.75 -13.00
CA LYS A 267 -22.67 10.65 -13.04
C LYS A 267 -22.61 9.97 -14.42
N ALA A 268 -22.70 8.64 -14.44
CA ALA A 268 -23.06 7.95 -15.67
C ALA A 268 -24.47 8.41 -16.04
N ASP A 269 -24.66 8.82 -17.28
CA ASP A 269 -26.02 9.01 -17.82
C ASP A 269 -26.62 7.60 -17.93
N THR A 270 -27.41 7.22 -16.93
CA THR A 270 -28.25 6.00 -16.96
C THR A 270 -29.53 6.28 -17.71
#